data_AF-A0A352MVT9-F1
#
_entry.id   AF-A0A352MVT9-F1
#
_cell.length_a   1.000
_cell.length_b   1.000
_cell.length_c   1.000
_cell.angle_alpha   90.00
_cell.angle_beta   90.00
_cell.angle_gamma   90.00
#
_symmetry.space_group_name_H-M   'P 1'
#
loop_
_entity.id
_entity.type
_entity.pdbx_description
1 polymer ?
#
loop_
_entity_poly.entity_id
_entity_poly.type
_entity_poly.pdbx_seq_one_letter_code
_entity_poly.pdbx_strand_id
1 'polypeptide(L)'
;MRSIQSRIQEEYVKDKYILKSKKNEGQHSQSAMVIIDYKTGNVVGCVGGLGTDVNALGLNRIYSARQPGSSIKPIASIAPALESKIITAGTVYDDSRTTFNNGKYDPQNSSGYRGLITVRKAIEVSSNVVEVKIMSELGPENSIKFLKQLGLNHIDEERDNGLALVLGGITYGATPLEMAGAYATIANGGEYITPTFYSKLVDSQGKTVLEPKQEKRRVMSEGTAYITKSILKSPVTGPNGTAGVCKISGMDVGAKTGTTDDNYDRWLCGITPYYAGATWFGFDEKEVINYSGNPSAKIWAAVMQDIHKDLPKKTFEKPSNIVTARICKDSGMSATGSCTNTYTEEFVSGTVPSACKGHSKIKVCKETGKLANEFCTDVEERSGLQPPEKEKNATWKTSVGGKYSTIKETCDVHKEPQVDTNIVNNVIDTPENNAPVNNTTVVDKPDEIKKVKVPKVVGMTESQAKKTLDSVKLRYHIEYKTDDSNVGLVIQQKRKTGEEVKEDTMVTIVVGKKSNNSNNNNGQNVVKPNE
;
A
#
# COMPACT_ATOMS: atom_id res chain seq x y z
N MET A 1 -2.38 -34.60 -24.13
CA MET A 1 -2.77 -33.18 -23.93
C MET A 1 -1.89 -32.31 -24.82
N ARG A 2 -2.46 -31.31 -25.51
CA ARG A 2 -1.66 -30.33 -26.28
C ARG A 2 -0.78 -29.50 -25.33
N SER A 3 0.44 -29.19 -25.74
CA SER A 3 1.37 -28.35 -24.97
C SER A 3 0.82 -26.93 -24.79
N ILE A 4 1.26 -26.22 -23.76
CA ILE A 4 0.93 -24.80 -23.55
C ILE A 4 1.39 -23.97 -24.76
N GLN A 5 2.60 -24.23 -25.26
CA GLN A 5 3.16 -23.56 -26.43
C GLN A 5 2.25 -23.64 -27.66
N SER A 6 1.73 -24.83 -28.01
CA SER A 6 0.87 -25.00 -29.17
C SER A 6 -0.45 -24.24 -29.02
N ARG A 7 -1.03 -24.19 -27.81
CA ARG A 7 -2.27 -23.46 -27.54
C ARG A 7 -2.08 -21.95 -27.64
N ILE A 8 -0.92 -21.42 -27.23
CA ILE A 8 -0.55 -20.02 -27.45
C ILE A 8 -0.48 -19.72 -28.96
N GLN A 9 0.24 -20.55 -29.72
CA GLN A 9 0.40 -20.36 -31.17
C GLN A 9 -0.93 -20.36 -31.92
N GLU A 10 -1.86 -21.25 -31.55
CA GLU A 10 -3.21 -21.29 -32.12
C GLU A 10 -4.03 -20.01 -31.87
N GLU A 11 -3.85 -19.34 -30.73
CA GLU A 11 -4.54 -18.08 -30.46
C GLU A 11 -3.91 -16.90 -31.23
N TYR A 12 -2.58 -16.93 -31.43
CA TYR A 12 -1.80 -15.84 -32.02
C TYR A 12 -1.91 -15.73 -33.55
N VAL A 13 -2.36 -16.79 -34.23
CA VAL A 13 -2.62 -16.77 -35.68
C VAL A 13 -4.03 -16.28 -36.05
N LYS A 14 -4.85 -15.87 -35.07
CA LYS A 14 -6.23 -15.44 -35.33
C LYS A 14 -6.29 -14.00 -35.83
N ASP A 15 -6.91 -13.81 -36.99
CA ASP A 15 -7.08 -12.51 -37.66
C ASP A 15 -7.77 -11.43 -36.82
N LYS A 16 -8.58 -11.81 -35.82
CA LYS A 16 -9.28 -10.86 -34.92
C LYS A 16 -8.35 -9.96 -34.11
N TYR A 17 -7.05 -10.22 -34.10
CA TYR A 17 -6.04 -9.40 -33.44
C TYR A 17 -5.18 -8.60 -34.43
N ILE A 18 -5.36 -8.78 -35.74
CA ILE A 18 -4.56 -8.15 -36.77
C ILE A 18 -5.20 -6.80 -37.14
N LEU A 19 -4.52 -5.72 -36.77
CA LEU A 19 -4.86 -4.35 -37.17
C LEU A 19 -3.82 -3.89 -38.18
N LYS A 20 -4.25 -3.52 -39.39
CA LYS A 20 -3.34 -2.95 -40.39
C LYS A 20 -2.78 -1.62 -39.88
N SER A 21 -1.47 -1.44 -40.00
CA SER A 21 -0.83 -0.16 -39.67
C SER A 21 -1.28 0.91 -40.66
N LYS A 22 -1.54 2.10 -40.16
CA LYS A 22 -1.82 3.30 -40.96
C LYS A 22 -0.55 4.07 -41.31
N LYS A 23 0.56 3.80 -40.60
CA LYS A 23 1.84 4.50 -40.79
C LYS A 23 2.78 3.76 -41.75
N ASN A 24 2.76 2.42 -41.73
CA ASN A 24 3.66 1.59 -42.52
C ASN A 24 2.87 0.57 -43.33
N GLU A 25 2.90 0.71 -44.65
CA GLU A 25 2.24 -0.24 -45.56
C GLU A 25 2.80 -1.65 -45.37
N GLY A 26 1.92 -2.66 -45.36
CA GLY A 26 2.29 -4.06 -45.15
C GLY A 26 2.56 -4.46 -43.70
N GLN A 27 2.65 -3.52 -42.75
CA GLN A 27 2.78 -3.82 -41.33
C GLN A 27 1.42 -3.93 -40.63
N HIS A 28 1.40 -4.66 -39.51
CA HIS A 28 0.21 -4.83 -38.68
C HIS A 28 0.57 -4.89 -37.20
N SER A 29 -0.44 -4.81 -36.34
CA SER A 29 -0.29 -4.89 -34.90
C SER A 29 0.34 -6.21 -34.45
N GLN A 30 1.20 -6.13 -33.46
CA GLN A 30 1.96 -7.22 -32.89
C GLN A 30 1.54 -7.50 -31.45
N SER A 31 1.92 -8.67 -30.96
CA SER A 31 1.76 -9.04 -29.56
C SER A 31 2.88 -9.99 -29.14
N ALA A 32 3.17 -10.00 -27.85
CA ALA A 32 4.08 -10.95 -27.24
C ALA A 32 3.48 -11.46 -25.94
N MET A 33 3.60 -12.76 -25.68
CA MET A 33 3.17 -13.38 -24.43
C MET A 33 4.24 -14.33 -23.91
N VAL A 34 4.42 -14.33 -22.59
CA VAL A 34 5.27 -15.26 -21.86
C VAL A 34 4.44 -15.87 -20.73
N ILE A 35 4.52 -17.19 -20.57
CA ILE A 35 3.92 -17.94 -19.48
C ILE A 35 5.02 -18.69 -18.72
N ILE A 36 5.04 -18.49 -17.40
CA ILE A 36 6.04 -19.06 -16.50
C ILE A 36 5.33 -19.98 -15.51
N ASP A 37 5.88 -21.20 -15.34
CA ASP A 37 5.65 -21.99 -14.14
C ASP A 37 6.45 -21.36 -13.01
N TYR A 38 5.76 -20.60 -12.17
CA TYR A 38 6.40 -19.77 -11.15
C TYR A 38 7.09 -20.58 -10.05
N LYS A 39 6.80 -21.89 -9.91
CA LYS A 39 7.49 -22.74 -8.93
C LYS A 39 8.88 -23.16 -9.37
N THR A 40 9.10 -23.23 -10.68
CA THR A 40 10.35 -23.68 -11.29
C THR A 40 11.10 -22.54 -11.97
N GLY A 41 10.43 -21.44 -12.30
CA GLY A 41 10.97 -20.37 -13.14
C GLY A 41 11.08 -20.76 -14.62
N ASN A 42 10.53 -21.91 -15.02
CA ASN A 42 10.56 -22.35 -16.41
C ASN A 42 9.53 -21.57 -17.24
N VAL A 43 9.97 -21.08 -18.40
CA VAL A 43 9.09 -20.55 -19.43
C VAL A 43 8.42 -21.73 -20.13
N VAL A 44 7.14 -21.94 -19.85
CA VAL A 44 6.35 -23.08 -20.37
C VAL A 44 5.59 -22.74 -21.66
N GLY A 45 5.60 -21.46 -22.04
CA GLY A 45 5.15 -21.03 -23.35
C GLY A 45 5.51 -19.57 -23.62
N CYS A 46 5.87 -19.27 -24.85
CA CYS A 46 6.17 -17.91 -25.29
C CYS A 46 5.90 -17.70 -26.79
N VAL A 47 5.54 -16.49 -27.16
CA VAL A 47 5.37 -16.07 -28.57
C VAL A 47 5.68 -14.59 -28.69
N GLY A 48 6.34 -14.20 -29.79
CA GLY A 48 6.89 -12.85 -29.99
C GLY A 48 6.30 -12.08 -31.18
N GLY A 49 5.21 -12.56 -31.79
CA GLY A 49 4.53 -11.88 -32.90
C GLY A 49 3.16 -12.48 -33.22
N LEU A 50 2.29 -11.66 -33.81
CA LEU A 50 0.96 -12.07 -34.30
C LEU A 50 1.00 -12.49 -35.77
N GLY A 51 0.00 -13.25 -36.20
CA GLY A 51 -0.21 -13.58 -37.60
C GLY A 51 0.60 -14.80 -38.07
N THR A 52 0.50 -15.08 -39.36
CA THR A 52 1.19 -16.20 -40.03
C THR A 52 2.48 -15.76 -40.72
N ASP A 53 2.77 -14.46 -40.75
CA ASP A 53 3.96 -13.83 -41.31
C ASP A 53 5.14 -13.76 -40.32
N VAL A 54 5.00 -14.41 -39.16
CA VAL A 54 6.09 -14.60 -38.19
C VAL A 54 7.11 -15.62 -38.68
N ASN A 55 8.40 -15.29 -38.50
CA ASN A 55 9.50 -16.16 -38.90
C ASN A 55 10.53 -16.33 -37.77
N ALA A 56 11.28 -17.45 -37.79
CA ALA A 56 12.23 -17.80 -36.74
C ALA A 56 13.46 -16.87 -36.66
N LEU A 57 13.71 -16.06 -37.69
CA LEU A 57 14.79 -15.08 -37.76
C LEU A 57 14.30 -13.64 -37.50
N GLY A 58 13.01 -13.48 -37.18
CA GLY A 58 12.36 -12.20 -37.02
C GLY A 58 12.56 -11.63 -35.62
N LEU A 59 11.99 -10.43 -35.41
CA LEU A 59 12.04 -9.79 -34.10
C LEU A 59 11.23 -10.59 -33.07
N ASN A 60 11.89 -11.08 -32.02
CA ASN A 60 11.23 -11.72 -30.89
C ASN A 60 10.85 -10.68 -29.82
N ARG A 61 9.59 -10.27 -29.82
CA ARG A 61 9.10 -9.19 -28.97
C ARG A 61 8.97 -9.54 -27.49
N ILE A 62 9.20 -10.79 -27.09
CA ILE A 62 9.29 -11.12 -25.66
C ILE A 62 10.47 -10.42 -24.96
N TYR A 63 11.46 -9.96 -25.75
CA TYR A 63 12.62 -9.18 -25.31
C TYR A 63 12.57 -7.71 -25.72
N SER A 64 11.49 -7.27 -26.39
CA SER A 64 11.34 -5.86 -26.77
C SER A 64 10.77 -5.07 -25.60
N ALA A 65 11.56 -4.15 -25.06
CA ALA A 65 11.12 -3.28 -23.98
C ALA A 65 10.08 -2.28 -24.49
N ARG A 66 8.94 -2.21 -23.79
CA ARG A 66 7.82 -1.33 -24.12
C ARG A 66 7.31 -0.68 -22.85
N GLN A 67 6.70 0.48 -22.97
CA GLN A 67 6.22 1.21 -21.79
C GLN A 67 5.08 0.39 -21.13
N PRO A 68 5.21 -0.03 -19.85
CA PRO A 68 4.27 -1.00 -19.24
C PRO A 68 2.92 -0.36 -18.87
N GLY A 69 2.87 0.97 -18.74
CA GLY A 69 1.71 1.67 -18.21
C GLY A 69 1.32 1.15 -16.82
N SER A 70 0.02 1.16 -16.52
CA SER A 70 -0.53 0.73 -15.23
C SER A 70 -0.30 -0.75 -14.83
N SER A 71 0.23 -1.62 -15.70
CA SER A 71 0.55 -3.01 -15.29
C SER A 71 1.76 -3.07 -14.35
N ILE A 72 2.54 -2.00 -14.23
CA ILE A 72 3.67 -1.92 -13.30
C ILE A 72 3.24 -1.62 -11.85
N LYS A 73 2.08 -1.01 -11.62
CA LYS A 73 1.61 -0.57 -10.29
C LYS A 73 1.75 -1.64 -9.19
N PRO A 74 1.32 -2.91 -9.40
CA PRO A 74 1.41 -3.93 -8.37
C PRO A 74 2.85 -4.20 -7.89
N ILE A 75 3.83 -4.05 -8.78
CA ILE A 75 5.24 -4.31 -8.50
C ILE A 75 6.05 -3.05 -8.16
N ALA A 76 5.61 -1.87 -8.60
CA ALA A 76 6.30 -0.61 -8.37
C ALA A 76 5.86 0.09 -7.07
N SER A 77 4.58 0.02 -6.70
CA SER A 77 4.04 0.70 -5.51
C SER A 77 3.47 -0.28 -4.49
N ILE A 78 2.57 -1.17 -4.91
CA ILE A 78 1.78 -1.97 -3.97
C ILE A 78 2.63 -2.97 -3.18
N ALA A 79 3.31 -3.89 -3.87
CA ALA A 79 4.16 -4.88 -3.22
C ALA A 79 5.25 -4.24 -2.34
N PRO A 80 6.05 -3.27 -2.82
CA PRO A 80 7.07 -2.64 -1.98
C PRO A 80 6.47 -1.85 -0.80
N ALA A 81 5.37 -1.11 -0.99
CA ALA A 81 4.77 -0.34 0.11
C ALA A 81 4.09 -1.24 1.17
N LEU A 82 3.55 -2.39 0.77
CA LEU A 82 3.09 -3.43 1.70
C LEU A 82 4.27 -4.02 2.48
N GLU A 83 5.36 -4.37 1.80
CA GLU A 83 6.58 -4.93 2.43
C GLU A 83 7.19 -3.95 3.44
N SER A 84 7.25 -2.66 3.06
CA SER A 84 7.71 -1.58 3.95
C SER A 84 6.67 -1.15 4.99
N LYS A 85 5.49 -1.80 5.05
CA LYS A 85 4.39 -1.51 5.99
C LYS A 85 3.87 -0.08 5.94
N ILE A 86 4.07 0.61 4.81
CA ILE A 86 3.55 1.96 4.57
C ILE A 86 2.04 1.92 4.38
N ILE A 87 1.55 0.85 3.76
CA ILE A 87 0.14 0.61 3.47
C ILE A 87 -0.31 -0.78 3.90
N THR A 88 -1.62 -0.95 3.94
CA THR A 88 -2.31 -2.24 3.93
C THR A 88 -3.31 -2.25 2.75
N ALA A 89 -3.86 -3.42 2.40
CA ALA A 89 -4.93 -3.49 1.39
C ALA A 89 -6.15 -2.60 1.73
N GLY A 90 -6.37 -2.39 3.02
CA GLY A 90 -7.46 -1.58 3.57
C GLY A 90 -7.15 -0.10 3.78
N THR A 91 -5.90 0.35 3.59
CA THR A 91 -5.53 1.76 3.74
C THR A 91 -6.36 2.61 2.77
N VAL A 92 -6.89 3.74 3.24
CA VAL A 92 -7.76 4.62 2.47
C VAL A 92 -7.01 5.89 2.04
N TYR A 93 -7.20 6.26 0.78
CA TYR A 93 -6.75 7.50 0.18
C TYR A 93 -7.93 8.25 -0.44
N ASP A 94 -7.80 9.57 -0.61
CA ASP A 94 -8.77 10.35 -1.37
C ASP A 94 -8.41 10.36 -2.86
N ASP A 95 -9.18 9.63 -3.67
CA ASP A 95 -9.12 9.64 -5.13
C ASP A 95 -9.86 10.84 -5.71
N SER A 96 -9.33 12.03 -5.46
CA SER A 96 -9.75 13.33 -6.03
C SER A 96 -8.57 14.00 -6.73
N ARG A 97 -8.82 15.05 -7.53
CA ARG A 97 -7.75 15.81 -8.22
C ARG A 97 -6.65 16.18 -7.24
N THR A 98 -5.43 15.81 -7.55
CA THR A 98 -4.29 15.94 -6.64
C THR A 98 -3.07 16.40 -7.40
N THR A 99 -2.39 17.42 -6.88
CA THR A 99 -1.12 17.88 -7.41
C THR A 99 0.05 17.52 -6.50
N PHE A 100 1.20 17.27 -7.11
CA PHE A 100 2.46 16.87 -6.48
C PHE A 100 3.55 17.88 -6.84
N ASN A 101 4.69 17.81 -6.15
CA ASN A 101 5.87 18.63 -6.41
C ASN A 101 5.54 20.14 -6.51
N ASN A 102 4.80 20.64 -5.52
CA ASN A 102 4.33 22.04 -5.46
C ASN A 102 3.51 22.48 -6.69
N GLY A 103 2.72 21.57 -7.27
CA GLY A 103 1.85 21.86 -8.41
C GLY A 103 2.45 21.53 -9.77
N LYS A 104 3.71 21.06 -9.82
CA LYS A 104 4.41 20.75 -11.09
C LYS A 104 3.98 19.43 -11.73
N TYR A 105 3.34 18.55 -10.98
CA TYR A 105 2.85 17.26 -11.48
C TYR A 105 1.40 17.03 -11.07
N ASP A 106 0.54 16.69 -12.03
CA ASP A 106 -0.92 16.65 -11.86
C ASP A 106 -1.52 15.45 -12.61
N PRO A 107 -1.30 14.22 -12.10
CA PRO A 107 -1.77 13.00 -12.73
C PRO A 107 -3.30 12.93 -12.73
N GLN A 108 -3.87 12.45 -13.84
CA GLN A 108 -5.31 12.31 -14.01
C GLN A 108 -5.73 10.83 -14.05
N ASN A 109 -6.95 10.55 -13.58
CA ASN A 109 -7.58 9.24 -13.75
C ASN A 109 -8.37 9.19 -15.06
N SER A 110 -8.24 8.11 -15.82
CA SER A 110 -8.99 7.91 -17.06
C SER A 110 -10.50 7.70 -16.85
N SER A 111 -10.91 7.23 -15.67
CA SER A 111 -12.31 6.92 -15.32
C SER A 111 -12.90 7.87 -14.28
N GLY A 112 -12.31 9.05 -14.11
CA GLY A 112 -12.72 10.03 -13.11
C GLY A 112 -12.32 9.68 -11.68
N TYR A 113 -12.84 10.48 -10.74
CA TYR A 113 -12.51 10.47 -9.32
C TYR A 113 -13.58 9.73 -8.50
N ARG A 114 -13.15 8.95 -7.52
CA ARG A 114 -14.03 8.12 -6.67
C ARG A 114 -14.11 8.58 -5.22
N GLY A 115 -13.40 9.65 -4.86
CA GLY A 115 -13.29 10.07 -3.47
C GLY A 115 -12.58 9.01 -2.63
N LEU A 116 -13.07 8.75 -1.43
CA LEU A 116 -12.42 7.79 -0.52
C LEU A 116 -12.46 6.37 -1.04
N ILE A 117 -11.29 5.81 -1.32
CA ILE A 117 -11.14 4.42 -1.75
C ILE A 117 -9.98 3.75 -1.02
N THR A 118 -10.13 2.45 -0.80
CA THR A 118 -9.05 1.61 -0.26
C THR A 118 -7.98 1.35 -1.32
N VAL A 119 -6.77 0.98 -0.92
CA VAL A 119 -5.69 0.50 -1.81
C VAL A 119 -6.20 -0.62 -2.73
N ARG A 120 -6.95 -1.59 -2.16
CA ARG A 120 -7.58 -2.65 -2.94
C ARG A 120 -8.47 -2.09 -4.07
N LYS A 121 -9.32 -1.12 -3.74
CA LYS A 121 -10.21 -0.49 -4.71
C LYS A 121 -9.43 0.36 -5.73
N ALA A 122 -8.34 1.00 -5.33
CA ALA A 122 -7.45 1.75 -6.22
C ALA A 122 -6.87 0.85 -7.31
N ILE A 123 -6.42 -0.36 -6.98
CA ILE A 123 -5.97 -1.34 -7.98
C ILE A 123 -7.13 -1.88 -8.83
N GLU A 124 -8.28 -2.18 -8.23
CA GLU A 124 -9.49 -2.63 -8.96
C GLU A 124 -9.81 -1.73 -10.16
N VAL A 125 -9.82 -0.42 -9.91
CA VAL A 125 -10.21 0.61 -10.90
C VAL A 125 -9.01 1.26 -11.58
N SER A 126 -7.79 0.84 -11.22
CA SER A 126 -6.53 1.36 -11.73
C SER A 126 -6.37 2.89 -11.53
N SER A 127 -6.74 3.42 -10.36
CA SER A 127 -6.54 4.84 -10.02
C SER A 127 -5.06 5.23 -10.22
N ASN A 128 -4.81 6.33 -10.93
CA ASN A 128 -3.48 6.91 -11.09
C ASN A 128 -3.12 7.76 -9.88
N VAL A 129 -4.07 8.56 -9.39
CA VAL A 129 -3.83 9.47 -8.26
C VAL A 129 -3.39 8.71 -7.01
N VAL A 130 -4.13 7.68 -6.61
CA VAL A 130 -3.79 6.93 -5.39
C VAL A 130 -2.43 6.24 -5.51
N GLU A 131 -2.09 5.72 -6.69
CA GLU A 131 -0.80 5.07 -6.92
C GLU A 131 0.37 6.05 -6.87
N VAL A 132 0.17 7.28 -7.36
CA VAL A 132 1.17 8.35 -7.21
C VAL A 132 1.31 8.79 -5.76
N LYS A 133 0.22 8.81 -4.96
CA LYS A 133 0.30 9.05 -3.50
C LYS A 133 1.14 7.98 -2.81
N ILE A 134 0.87 6.71 -3.09
CA ILE A 134 1.65 5.57 -2.54
C ILE A 134 3.13 5.69 -2.97
N MET A 135 3.39 5.97 -4.24
CA MET A 135 4.76 6.17 -4.75
C MET A 135 5.46 7.36 -4.06
N SER A 136 4.73 8.44 -3.76
CA SER A 136 5.30 9.58 -3.04
C SER A 136 5.66 9.26 -1.60
N GLU A 137 4.94 8.36 -0.93
CA GLU A 137 5.30 7.89 0.42
C GLU A 137 6.43 6.86 0.39
N LEU A 138 6.40 5.94 -0.58
CA LEU A 138 7.43 4.91 -0.75
C LEU A 138 8.78 5.51 -1.17
N GLY A 139 8.76 6.53 -2.03
CA GLY A 139 9.94 7.07 -2.70
C GLY A 139 10.28 6.26 -3.96
N PRO A 140 10.48 6.91 -5.13
CA PRO A 140 10.79 6.19 -6.37
C PRO A 140 12.11 5.40 -6.31
N GLU A 141 13.10 5.86 -5.54
CA GLU A 141 14.34 5.12 -5.29
C GLU A 141 14.09 3.72 -4.68
N ASN A 142 13.20 3.61 -3.68
CA ASN A 142 12.87 2.33 -3.05
C ASN A 142 12.10 1.42 -4.01
N SER A 143 11.21 1.99 -4.83
CA SER A 143 10.55 1.28 -5.93
C SER A 143 11.57 0.71 -6.93
N ILE A 144 12.52 1.53 -7.41
CA ILE A 144 13.55 1.11 -8.36
C ILE A 144 14.37 -0.06 -7.81
N LYS A 145 14.83 0.04 -6.55
CA LYS A 145 15.56 -1.05 -5.87
C LYS A 145 14.74 -2.34 -5.84
N PHE A 146 13.45 -2.23 -5.53
CA PHE A 146 12.55 -3.38 -5.49
C PHE A 146 12.31 -3.98 -6.88
N LEU A 147 12.09 -3.15 -7.91
CA LEU A 147 11.87 -3.61 -9.29
C LEU A 147 13.10 -4.31 -9.87
N LYS A 148 14.32 -3.85 -9.56
CA LYS A 148 15.55 -4.54 -9.93
C LYS A 148 15.66 -5.91 -9.27
N GLN A 149 15.25 -6.04 -8.00
CA GLN A 149 15.13 -7.35 -7.36
C GLN A 149 14.05 -8.23 -8.00
N LEU A 150 13.09 -7.69 -8.74
CA LEU A 150 12.14 -8.46 -9.55
C LEU A 150 12.65 -8.78 -10.96
N GLY A 151 13.89 -8.40 -11.29
CA GLY A 151 14.52 -8.67 -12.58
C GLY A 151 14.21 -7.66 -13.68
N LEU A 152 13.63 -6.50 -13.36
CA LEU A 152 13.44 -5.42 -14.34
C LEU A 152 14.74 -4.64 -14.53
N ASN A 153 15.57 -5.11 -15.46
CA ASN A 153 16.93 -4.59 -15.68
C ASN A 153 16.96 -3.38 -16.63
N HIS A 154 15.88 -3.13 -17.36
CA HIS A 154 15.73 -1.96 -18.25
C HIS A 154 15.39 -0.66 -17.51
N ILE A 155 15.32 -0.67 -16.17
CA ILE A 155 15.08 0.55 -15.38
C ILE A 155 16.36 1.35 -15.26
N ASP A 156 16.29 2.61 -15.66
CA ASP A 156 17.36 3.58 -15.51
C ASP A 156 17.23 4.28 -14.15
N GLU A 157 18.18 4.03 -13.24
CA GLU A 157 18.04 4.50 -11.86
C GLU A 157 17.99 6.02 -11.72
N GLU A 158 18.66 6.76 -12.60
CA GLU A 158 18.72 8.21 -12.52
C GLU A 158 17.52 8.84 -13.20
N ARG A 159 17.21 8.39 -14.42
CA ARG A 159 16.15 8.99 -15.25
C ARG A 159 14.75 8.55 -14.86
N ASP A 160 14.61 7.36 -14.26
CA ASP A 160 13.31 6.83 -13.85
C ASP A 160 12.99 7.13 -12.36
N ASN A 161 13.87 7.82 -11.63
CA ASN A 161 13.65 8.22 -10.23
C ASN A 161 12.67 9.40 -10.11
N GLY A 162 11.43 9.14 -10.49
CA GLY A 162 10.34 10.11 -10.47
C GLY A 162 8.99 9.44 -10.23
N LEU A 163 8.02 10.24 -9.81
CA LEU A 163 6.67 9.75 -9.49
C LEU A 163 5.96 9.08 -10.68
N ALA A 164 6.31 9.48 -11.92
CA ALA A 164 5.72 8.91 -13.14
C ALA A 164 6.05 7.42 -13.34
N LEU A 165 7.11 6.90 -12.70
CA LEU A 165 7.50 5.49 -12.76
C LEU A 165 6.33 4.57 -12.40
N VAL A 166 5.54 4.92 -11.38
CA VAL A 166 4.40 4.08 -10.92
C VAL A 166 3.31 3.93 -11.98
N LEU A 167 3.25 4.86 -12.93
CA LEU A 167 2.32 4.85 -14.05
C LEU A 167 2.95 4.24 -15.31
N GLY A 168 4.17 3.72 -15.20
CA GLY A 168 4.94 3.15 -16.30
C GLY A 168 5.69 4.18 -17.13
N GLY A 169 5.84 5.43 -16.66
CA GLY A 169 6.70 6.43 -17.29
C GLY A 169 8.17 6.15 -17.01
N ILE A 170 8.72 5.12 -17.65
CA ILE A 170 10.12 4.68 -17.54
C ILE A 170 10.82 4.77 -18.90
N THR A 171 12.12 5.01 -18.90
CA THR A 171 12.89 5.47 -20.05
C THR A 171 12.95 4.44 -21.17
N TYR A 172 13.25 3.19 -20.84
CA TYR A 172 13.38 2.11 -21.83
C TYR A 172 12.16 1.19 -21.91
N GLY A 173 11.30 1.20 -20.88
CA GLY A 173 10.19 0.26 -20.78
C GLY A 173 10.56 -1.04 -20.04
N ALA A 174 9.67 -2.02 -20.12
CA ALA A 174 9.89 -3.37 -19.62
C ALA A 174 9.54 -4.39 -20.71
N THR A 175 10.24 -5.50 -20.72
CA THR A 175 9.96 -6.60 -21.66
C THR A 175 8.83 -7.50 -21.14
N PRO A 176 8.09 -8.20 -22.01
CA PRO A 176 7.13 -9.22 -21.59
C PRO A 176 7.75 -10.30 -20.70
N LEU A 177 9.01 -10.69 -20.94
CA LEU A 177 9.71 -11.67 -20.11
C LEU A 177 9.96 -11.14 -18.69
N GLU A 178 10.43 -9.90 -18.53
CA GLU A 178 10.65 -9.28 -17.21
C GLU A 178 9.33 -9.13 -16.44
N MET A 179 8.28 -8.66 -17.12
CA MET A 179 6.97 -8.50 -16.49
C MET A 179 6.38 -9.86 -16.06
N ALA A 180 6.54 -10.91 -16.86
CA ALA A 180 6.13 -12.26 -16.48
C ALA A 180 6.92 -12.78 -15.28
N GLY A 181 8.24 -12.57 -15.26
CA GLY A 181 9.11 -12.94 -14.13
C GLY A 181 8.74 -12.21 -12.84
N ALA A 182 8.47 -10.92 -12.91
CA ALA A 182 8.05 -10.12 -11.74
C ALA A 182 6.70 -10.57 -11.16
N TYR A 183 5.71 -10.89 -12.01
CA TYR A 183 4.44 -11.45 -11.56
C TYR A 183 4.57 -12.89 -11.08
N ALA A 184 5.49 -13.67 -11.63
CA ALA A 184 5.84 -15.01 -11.13
C ALA A 184 6.35 -14.94 -9.69
N THR A 185 7.15 -13.93 -9.32
CA THR A 185 7.58 -13.71 -7.93
C THR A 185 6.41 -13.54 -6.98
N ILE A 186 5.40 -12.74 -7.35
CA ILE A 186 4.18 -12.56 -6.55
C ILE A 186 3.43 -13.90 -6.40
N ALA A 187 3.31 -14.65 -7.50
CA ALA A 187 2.68 -15.97 -7.49
C ALA A 187 3.43 -16.95 -6.56
N ASN A 188 4.76 -16.93 -6.61
CA ASN A 188 5.70 -17.79 -5.90
C ASN A 188 6.00 -17.33 -4.45
N GLY A 189 5.05 -16.65 -3.79
CA GLY A 189 5.20 -16.29 -2.38
C GLY A 189 6.33 -15.29 -2.09
N GLY A 190 6.75 -14.52 -3.09
CA GLY A 190 7.79 -13.49 -2.97
C GLY A 190 9.20 -13.97 -3.32
N GLU A 191 9.39 -15.22 -3.74
CA GLU A 191 10.67 -15.71 -4.25
C GLU A 191 10.77 -15.54 -5.77
N TYR A 192 11.70 -14.70 -6.22
CA TYR A 192 12.06 -14.56 -7.62
C TYR A 192 12.96 -15.72 -8.04
N ILE A 193 12.67 -16.29 -9.22
CA ILE A 193 13.50 -17.29 -9.88
C ILE A 193 13.73 -16.79 -11.30
N THR A 194 15.00 -16.71 -11.74
CA THR A 194 15.33 -16.25 -13.09
C THR A 194 14.59 -17.08 -14.16
N PRO A 195 13.79 -16.44 -15.04
CA PRO A 195 13.10 -17.13 -16.11
C PRO A 195 14.07 -17.91 -17.01
N THR A 196 13.78 -19.18 -17.28
CA THR A 196 14.66 -20.08 -18.02
C THR A 196 13.90 -20.89 -19.06
N PHE A 197 14.53 -21.17 -20.19
CA PHE A 197 13.92 -21.84 -21.35
C PHE A 197 14.34 -23.31 -21.54
N TYR A 198 15.22 -23.83 -20.69
CA TYR A 198 15.70 -25.21 -20.72
C TYR A 198 15.77 -25.78 -19.31
N SER A 199 15.46 -27.07 -19.15
CA SER A 199 15.57 -27.77 -17.87
C SER A 199 16.87 -28.55 -17.74
N LYS A 200 17.36 -29.12 -18.85
CA LYS A 200 18.56 -29.95 -18.90
C LYS A 200 19.02 -30.16 -20.35
N LEU A 201 20.33 -30.25 -20.55
CA LEU A 201 20.95 -30.78 -21.76
C LEU A 201 21.61 -32.11 -21.43
N VAL A 202 21.30 -33.15 -22.20
CA VAL A 202 21.95 -34.48 -22.11
C VAL A 202 22.66 -34.81 -23.40
N ASP A 203 23.77 -35.53 -23.32
CA ASP A 203 24.42 -36.11 -24.50
C ASP A 203 23.70 -37.36 -25.01
N SER A 204 24.20 -37.95 -26.09
CA SER A 204 23.63 -39.16 -26.69
C SER A 204 23.69 -40.40 -25.79
N GLN A 205 24.50 -40.37 -24.73
CA GLN A 205 24.63 -41.43 -23.74
C GLN A 205 23.77 -41.15 -22.48
N GLY A 206 22.99 -40.07 -22.49
CA GLY A 206 22.13 -39.67 -21.38
C GLY A 206 22.86 -38.96 -20.23
N LYS A 207 24.15 -38.63 -20.39
CA LYS A 207 24.90 -37.90 -19.38
C LYS A 207 24.50 -36.42 -19.41
N THR A 208 24.24 -35.85 -18.23
CA THR A 208 24.00 -34.41 -18.08
C THR A 208 25.22 -33.61 -18.55
N VAL A 209 25.01 -32.71 -19.51
CA VAL A 209 26.01 -31.75 -20.00
C VAL A 209 25.79 -30.37 -19.38
N LEU A 210 24.54 -29.95 -19.25
CA LEU A 210 24.18 -28.63 -18.72
C LEU A 210 22.87 -28.70 -17.95
N GLU A 211 22.82 -28.02 -16.81
CA GLU A 211 21.60 -27.72 -16.05
C GLU A 211 21.56 -26.22 -15.76
N PRO A 212 20.37 -25.62 -15.69
CA PRO A 212 20.25 -24.18 -15.53
C PRO A 212 20.70 -23.73 -14.14
N LYS A 213 21.58 -22.74 -14.11
CA LYS A 213 22.01 -22.05 -12.88
C LYS A 213 21.09 -20.85 -12.62
N GLN A 214 19.84 -21.11 -12.27
CA GLN A 214 18.88 -20.06 -11.98
C GLN A 214 19.22 -19.34 -10.68
N GLU A 215 19.36 -18.01 -10.76
CA GLU A 215 19.42 -17.17 -9.57
C GLU A 215 18.04 -17.20 -8.88
N LYS A 216 18.07 -17.35 -7.55
CA LYS A 216 16.88 -17.30 -6.70
C LYS A 216 17.08 -16.30 -5.58
N ARG A 217 16.07 -15.50 -5.29
CA ARG A 217 16.10 -14.53 -4.19
C ARG A 217 14.72 -14.22 -3.66
N ARG A 218 14.60 -14.04 -2.35
CA ARG A 218 13.36 -13.58 -1.71
C ARG A 218 13.30 -12.06 -1.78
N VAL A 219 12.29 -11.53 -2.48
CA VAL A 219 12.07 -10.10 -2.73
C VAL A 219 11.04 -9.50 -1.77
N MET A 220 10.06 -10.31 -1.35
CA MET A 220 9.04 -9.91 -0.37
C MET A 220 8.65 -11.10 0.51
N SER A 221 8.01 -10.84 1.64
CA SER A 221 7.50 -11.91 2.50
C SER A 221 6.33 -12.67 1.84
N GLU A 222 6.11 -13.92 2.26
CA GLU A 222 4.97 -14.71 1.79
C GLU A 222 3.62 -14.04 2.09
N GLY A 223 3.53 -13.35 3.24
CA GLY A 223 2.36 -12.57 3.62
C GLY A 223 2.11 -11.40 2.67
N THR A 224 3.16 -10.62 2.36
CA THR A 224 3.10 -9.52 1.39
C THR A 224 2.70 -10.02 0.00
N ALA A 225 3.32 -11.12 -0.46
CA ALA A 225 3.00 -11.74 -1.74
C ALA A 225 1.52 -12.18 -1.77
N TYR A 226 1.03 -12.83 -0.72
CA TYR A 226 -0.37 -13.23 -0.62
C TYR A 226 -1.34 -12.04 -0.63
N ILE A 227 -1.08 -10.98 0.15
CA ILE A 227 -1.93 -9.78 0.13
C ILE A 227 -1.91 -9.13 -1.25
N THR A 228 -0.76 -9.08 -1.92
CA THR A 228 -0.65 -8.59 -3.30
C THR A 228 -1.48 -9.42 -4.27
N LYS A 229 -1.43 -10.76 -4.18
CA LYS A 229 -2.32 -11.67 -4.94
C LYS A 229 -3.80 -11.39 -4.67
N SER A 230 -4.14 -11.22 -3.39
CA SER A 230 -5.51 -10.93 -2.96
C SER A 230 -6.00 -9.60 -3.56
N ILE A 231 -5.19 -8.53 -3.53
CA ILE A 231 -5.51 -7.24 -4.16
C ILE A 231 -5.71 -7.40 -5.68
N LEU A 232 -4.82 -8.14 -6.35
CA LEU A 232 -4.87 -8.40 -7.80
C LEU A 232 -6.11 -9.18 -8.27
N LYS A 233 -6.85 -9.85 -7.37
CA LYS A 233 -8.16 -10.43 -7.71
C LYS A 233 -9.19 -9.35 -8.05
N SER A 234 -9.06 -8.16 -7.47
CA SER A 234 -10.08 -7.11 -7.55
C SER A 234 -10.29 -6.59 -8.98
N PRO A 235 -9.25 -6.34 -9.81
CA PRO A 235 -9.45 -6.04 -11.24
C PRO A 235 -10.24 -7.11 -12.01
N VAL A 236 -10.24 -8.37 -11.57
CA VAL A 236 -10.93 -9.48 -12.25
C VAL A 236 -12.35 -9.67 -11.73
N THR A 237 -12.55 -9.60 -10.41
CA THR A 237 -13.83 -9.96 -9.78
C THR A 237 -14.60 -8.77 -9.23
N GLY A 238 -13.97 -7.61 -9.11
CA GLY A 238 -14.58 -6.40 -8.58
C GLY A 238 -15.63 -5.83 -9.55
N PRO A 239 -16.68 -5.18 -9.03
CA PRO A 239 -17.79 -4.67 -9.84
C PRO A 239 -17.35 -3.60 -10.85
N ASN A 240 -16.21 -2.93 -10.61
CA ASN A 240 -15.62 -1.95 -11.53
C ASN A 240 -14.22 -2.38 -12.00
N GLY A 241 -13.94 -3.69 -11.97
CA GLY A 241 -12.63 -4.24 -12.28
C GLY A 241 -12.25 -4.05 -13.75
N THR A 242 -10.97 -3.74 -14.01
CA THR A 242 -10.47 -3.49 -15.37
C THR A 242 -10.14 -4.75 -16.18
N ALA A 243 -10.18 -5.94 -15.57
CA ALA A 243 -9.70 -7.21 -16.12
C ALA A 243 -10.76 -8.33 -16.04
N GLY A 244 -12.06 -8.00 -16.00
CA GLY A 244 -13.14 -8.98 -15.84
C GLY A 244 -13.16 -10.12 -16.86
N VAL A 245 -12.66 -9.87 -18.08
CA VAL A 245 -12.52 -10.90 -19.13
C VAL A 245 -11.58 -12.05 -18.74
N CYS A 246 -10.68 -11.83 -17.78
CA CYS A 246 -9.67 -12.81 -17.35
C CYS A 246 -10.20 -13.85 -16.36
N LYS A 247 -11.47 -13.74 -15.93
CA LYS A 247 -12.05 -14.65 -14.95
C LYS A 247 -12.02 -16.10 -15.45
N ILE A 248 -11.60 -17.02 -14.58
CA ILE A 248 -11.64 -18.47 -14.80
C ILE A 248 -12.55 -19.08 -13.73
N SER A 249 -13.55 -19.86 -14.14
CA SER A 249 -14.55 -20.40 -13.21
C SER A 249 -13.92 -21.39 -12.22
N GLY A 250 -14.15 -21.16 -10.93
CA GLY A 250 -13.62 -22.01 -9.86
C GLY A 250 -12.11 -21.89 -9.63
N MET A 251 -11.47 -20.85 -10.18
CA MET A 251 -10.06 -20.61 -9.99
C MET A 251 -9.80 -19.15 -9.61
N ASP A 252 -8.88 -18.93 -8.67
CA ASP A 252 -8.42 -17.58 -8.40
C ASP A 252 -7.63 -17.04 -9.59
N VAL A 253 -7.91 -15.80 -9.98
CA VAL A 253 -7.14 -15.08 -10.99
C VAL A 253 -6.83 -13.71 -10.44
N GLY A 254 -5.55 -13.37 -10.39
CA GLY A 254 -5.09 -12.01 -10.15
C GLY A 254 -4.61 -11.42 -11.47
N ALA A 255 -4.99 -10.19 -11.80
CA ALA A 255 -4.51 -9.56 -13.03
C ALA A 255 -4.48 -8.04 -12.92
N LYS A 256 -3.65 -7.42 -13.76
CA LYS A 256 -3.58 -5.98 -13.94
C LYS A 256 -3.42 -5.61 -15.40
N THR A 257 -4.30 -4.74 -15.86
CA THR A 257 -4.18 -4.10 -17.18
C THR A 257 -3.17 -2.97 -17.16
N GLY A 258 -2.46 -2.78 -18.27
CA GLY A 258 -1.65 -1.60 -18.57
C GLY A 258 -2.10 -0.96 -19.87
N THR A 259 -1.99 0.36 -19.91
CA THR A 259 -2.31 1.21 -21.06
C THR A 259 -1.43 2.43 -20.95
N THR A 260 -0.75 2.77 -22.04
CA THR A 260 0.04 4.00 -22.14
C THR A 260 -0.81 5.15 -22.65
N ASP A 261 -0.31 6.37 -22.46
CA ASP A 261 -0.92 7.55 -23.06
C ASP A 261 -0.98 7.36 -24.60
N ASP A 262 -2.04 7.87 -25.23
CA ASP A 262 -2.39 7.65 -26.64
C ASP A 262 -2.67 6.19 -27.07
N ASN A 263 -2.66 5.23 -26.14
CA ASN A 263 -2.89 3.81 -26.40
C ASN A 263 -1.91 3.18 -27.41
N TYR A 264 -0.61 3.50 -27.32
CA TYR A 264 0.42 2.84 -28.14
C TYR A 264 0.75 1.43 -27.66
N ASP A 265 0.63 1.17 -26.36
CA ASP A 265 0.91 -0.11 -25.74
C ASP A 265 -0.25 -0.54 -24.85
N ARG A 266 -0.66 -1.80 -25.03
CA ARG A 266 -1.64 -2.46 -24.18
C ARG A 266 -0.98 -3.63 -23.49
N TRP A 267 -1.26 -3.77 -22.20
CA TRP A 267 -0.71 -4.85 -21.38
C TRP A 267 -1.79 -5.56 -20.60
N LEU A 268 -1.55 -6.84 -20.35
CA LEU A 268 -2.10 -7.54 -19.21
C LEU A 268 -1.01 -8.40 -18.58
N CYS A 269 -0.83 -8.27 -17.26
CA CYS A 269 -0.02 -9.18 -16.47
C CYS A 269 -0.96 -9.88 -15.48
N GLY A 270 -0.83 -11.20 -15.35
CA GLY A 270 -1.76 -11.99 -14.55
C GLY A 270 -1.15 -13.26 -13.98
N ILE A 271 -1.81 -13.78 -12.96
CA ILE A 271 -1.40 -14.92 -12.16
C ILE A 271 -2.60 -15.81 -11.86
N THR A 272 -2.36 -17.12 -11.88
CA THR A 272 -3.27 -18.16 -11.41
C THR A 272 -2.52 -19.02 -10.37
N PRO A 273 -3.17 -19.97 -9.68
CA PRO A 273 -2.51 -20.93 -8.81
C PRO A 273 -1.58 -21.95 -9.52
N TYR A 274 -1.36 -21.79 -10.82
CA TYR A 274 -0.52 -22.66 -11.66
C TYR A 274 0.55 -21.88 -12.42
N TYR A 275 0.20 -20.72 -12.98
CA TYR A 275 1.11 -19.98 -13.87
C TYR A 275 1.03 -18.48 -13.65
N ALA A 276 2.12 -17.79 -14.00
CA ALA A 276 2.15 -16.35 -14.21
C ALA A 276 2.33 -16.07 -15.70
N GLY A 277 1.76 -14.98 -16.20
CA GLY A 277 1.98 -14.59 -17.58
C GLY A 277 1.77 -13.11 -17.84
N ALA A 278 2.53 -12.59 -18.80
CA ALA A 278 2.44 -11.22 -19.27
C ALA A 278 2.21 -11.21 -20.78
N THR A 279 1.31 -10.34 -21.22
CA THR A 279 0.95 -10.14 -22.62
C THR A 279 1.02 -8.67 -22.97
N TRP A 280 1.82 -8.33 -23.98
CA TRP A 280 1.87 -7.01 -24.62
C TRP A 280 1.15 -7.05 -25.96
N PHE A 281 0.56 -5.93 -26.38
CA PHE A 281 0.00 -5.73 -27.71
C PHE A 281 0.26 -4.27 -28.13
N GLY A 282 0.71 -4.09 -29.37
CA GLY A 282 0.95 -2.78 -29.97
C GLY A 282 1.59 -2.88 -31.34
N PHE A 283 2.03 -1.76 -31.89
CA PHE A 283 2.76 -1.73 -33.15
C PHE A 283 4.26 -1.64 -32.88
N ASP A 284 5.09 -2.06 -33.84
CA ASP A 284 6.55 -1.92 -33.68
C ASP A 284 6.96 -0.46 -33.63
N GLU A 285 6.39 0.32 -34.56
CA GLU A 285 6.42 1.77 -34.58
C GLU A 285 5.21 2.33 -33.82
N LYS A 286 5.42 3.41 -33.07
CA LYS A 286 4.37 3.99 -32.20
C LYS A 286 3.12 4.37 -33.02
N GLU A 287 2.03 3.65 -32.81
CA GLU A 287 0.75 3.89 -33.48
C GLU A 287 -0.43 3.59 -32.55
N VAL A 288 -1.47 4.42 -32.62
CA VAL A 288 -2.65 4.31 -31.77
C VAL A 288 -3.37 2.98 -32.03
N ILE A 289 -3.58 2.21 -30.97
CA ILE A 289 -4.35 0.96 -31.05
C ILE A 289 -5.85 1.28 -31.01
N ASN A 290 -6.52 1.17 -32.15
CA ASN A 290 -7.98 1.23 -32.22
C ASN A 290 -8.58 -0.20 -32.13
N TYR A 291 -8.84 -0.63 -30.91
CA TYR A 291 -9.40 -1.95 -30.61
C TYR A 291 -10.47 -1.85 -29.53
N SER A 292 -11.57 -2.58 -29.68
CA SER A 292 -12.63 -2.61 -28.66
C SER A 292 -12.18 -3.38 -27.42
N GLY A 293 -12.02 -2.67 -26.29
CA GLY A 293 -11.46 -3.20 -25.05
C GLY A 293 -9.93 -3.34 -25.10
N ASN A 294 -9.36 -4.09 -24.16
CA ASN A 294 -7.90 -4.32 -24.12
C ASN A 294 -7.55 -5.62 -24.87
N PRO A 295 -6.89 -5.56 -26.05
CA PRO A 295 -6.55 -6.76 -26.83
C PRO A 295 -5.60 -7.71 -26.07
N SER A 296 -4.62 -7.19 -25.33
CA SER A 296 -3.72 -8.00 -24.51
C SER A 296 -4.47 -8.80 -23.45
N ALA A 297 -5.50 -8.18 -22.84
CA ALA A 297 -6.36 -8.87 -21.88
C ALA A 297 -7.18 -9.99 -22.53
N LYS A 298 -7.67 -9.79 -23.76
CA LYS A 298 -8.43 -10.81 -24.50
C LYS A 298 -7.54 -11.98 -24.93
N ILE A 299 -6.33 -11.70 -25.43
CA ILE A 299 -5.35 -12.73 -25.80
C ILE A 299 -4.97 -13.56 -24.56
N TRP A 300 -4.58 -12.89 -23.48
CA TRP A 300 -4.23 -13.57 -22.23
C TRP A 300 -5.39 -14.42 -21.72
N ALA A 301 -6.62 -13.87 -21.69
CA ALA A 301 -7.80 -14.61 -21.22
C ALA A 301 -8.08 -15.85 -22.08
N ALA A 302 -8.03 -15.74 -23.41
CA ALA A 302 -8.29 -16.86 -24.30
C ALA A 302 -7.27 -17.99 -24.10
N VAL A 303 -5.98 -17.66 -24.05
CA VAL A 303 -4.91 -18.63 -23.81
C VAL A 303 -5.03 -19.24 -22.42
N MET A 304 -5.16 -18.40 -21.38
CA MET A 304 -5.15 -18.86 -20.00
C MET A 304 -6.40 -19.69 -19.67
N GLN A 305 -7.57 -19.34 -20.20
CA GLN A 305 -8.77 -20.16 -20.05
C GLN A 305 -8.62 -21.53 -20.72
N ASP A 306 -8.03 -21.61 -21.92
CA ASP A 306 -7.84 -22.91 -22.60
C ASP A 306 -6.82 -23.80 -21.86
N ILE A 307 -5.67 -23.26 -21.41
CA ILE A 307 -4.68 -24.09 -20.70
C ILE A 307 -5.15 -24.53 -19.31
N HIS A 308 -6.09 -23.82 -18.68
CA HIS A 308 -6.64 -24.17 -17.36
C HIS A 308 -7.91 -25.00 -17.41
N LYS A 309 -8.53 -25.23 -18.57
CA LYS A 309 -9.85 -25.88 -18.67
C LYS A 309 -9.92 -27.28 -18.04
N ASP A 310 -8.81 -28.01 -18.12
CA ASP A 310 -8.68 -29.40 -17.63
C ASP A 310 -7.91 -29.46 -16.30
N LEU A 311 -7.51 -28.32 -15.73
CA LEU A 311 -6.79 -28.28 -14.46
C LEU A 311 -7.75 -28.27 -13.27
N PRO A 312 -7.35 -28.85 -12.12
CA PRO A 312 -8.15 -28.77 -10.92
C PRO A 312 -8.47 -27.32 -10.54
N LYS A 313 -9.70 -27.10 -10.09
CA LYS A 313 -10.12 -25.85 -9.46
C LYS A 313 -9.23 -25.59 -8.24
N LYS A 314 -8.71 -24.37 -8.11
CA LYS A 314 -7.73 -24.03 -7.09
C LYS A 314 -7.79 -22.55 -6.74
N THR A 315 -7.51 -22.22 -5.49
CA THR A 315 -7.38 -20.84 -5.00
C THR A 315 -5.92 -20.56 -4.62
N PHE A 316 -5.59 -19.29 -4.40
CA PHE A 316 -4.27 -18.96 -3.86
C PHE A 316 -4.12 -19.53 -2.45
N GLU A 317 -2.98 -20.16 -2.19
CA GLU A 317 -2.66 -20.68 -0.87
C GLU A 317 -2.44 -19.54 0.12
N LYS A 318 -3.18 -19.57 1.22
CA LYS A 318 -3.19 -18.55 2.27
C LYS A 318 -2.15 -18.90 3.34
N PRO A 319 -1.10 -18.07 3.54
CA PRO A 319 -0.14 -18.28 4.63
C PRO A 319 -0.79 -18.20 6.01
N SER A 320 -0.21 -18.90 6.98
CA SER A 320 -0.72 -18.98 8.36
C SER A 320 -0.68 -17.63 9.11
N ASN A 321 0.17 -16.70 8.69
CA ASN A 321 0.28 -15.37 9.28
C ASN A 321 -0.73 -14.36 8.72
N ILE A 322 -1.70 -14.78 7.91
CA ILE A 322 -2.76 -13.91 7.42
C ILE A 322 -3.97 -13.93 8.37
N VAL A 323 -4.32 -12.76 8.87
CA VAL A 323 -5.49 -12.51 9.72
C VAL A 323 -6.53 -11.69 8.98
N THR A 324 -7.75 -11.61 9.52
CA THR A 324 -8.82 -10.77 8.96
C THR A 324 -9.32 -9.79 10.00
N ALA A 325 -9.69 -8.59 9.56
CA ALA A 325 -10.34 -7.60 10.41
C ALA A 325 -11.45 -6.89 9.63
N ARG A 326 -12.53 -6.52 10.32
CA ARG A 326 -13.55 -5.62 9.77
C ARG A 326 -12.99 -4.20 9.81
N ILE A 327 -12.96 -3.51 8.68
CA ILE A 327 -12.46 -2.15 8.56
C ILE A 327 -13.51 -1.19 8.05
N CYS A 328 -13.36 0.08 8.42
CA CYS A 328 -14.15 1.17 7.88
C CYS A 328 -13.60 1.60 6.52
N LYS A 329 -14.47 1.67 5.50
CA LYS A 329 -14.08 2.08 4.14
C LYS A 329 -13.79 3.57 4.02
N ASP A 330 -14.22 4.37 4.98
CA ASP A 330 -14.01 5.82 4.95
C ASP A 330 -12.69 6.21 5.64
N SER A 331 -12.26 5.47 6.67
CA SER A 331 -11.02 5.78 7.40
C SER A 331 -9.86 4.82 7.11
N GLY A 332 -10.15 3.61 6.62
CA GLY A 332 -9.17 2.53 6.48
C GLY A 332 -8.75 1.88 7.80
N MET A 333 -9.38 2.27 8.92
CA MET A 333 -9.08 1.78 10.27
C MET A 333 -10.01 0.62 10.66
N SER A 334 -9.65 -0.12 11.70
CA SER A 334 -10.50 -1.21 12.23
C SER A 334 -11.86 -0.66 12.65
N ALA A 335 -12.94 -1.24 12.13
CA ALA A 335 -14.28 -0.72 12.32
C ALA A 335 -14.71 -0.80 13.79
N THR A 336 -15.42 0.23 14.24
CA THR A 336 -16.10 0.29 15.55
C THR A 336 -17.61 0.31 15.34
N GLY A 337 -18.39 0.31 16.42
CA GLY A 337 -19.86 0.37 16.35
C GLY A 337 -20.41 1.62 15.64
N SER A 338 -19.63 2.70 15.53
CA SER A 338 -20.02 3.92 14.81
C SER A 338 -19.77 3.85 13.29
N CYS A 339 -19.08 2.81 12.81
CA CYS A 339 -18.77 2.66 11.38
C CYS A 339 -19.91 1.95 10.64
N THR A 340 -20.63 2.68 9.79
CA THR A 340 -21.71 2.11 8.96
C THR A 340 -21.19 1.55 7.64
N ASN A 341 -20.18 2.18 7.03
CA ASN A 341 -19.57 1.74 5.78
C ASN A 341 -18.33 0.87 6.04
N THR A 342 -18.50 -0.46 6.02
CA THR A 342 -17.43 -1.39 6.44
C THR A 342 -17.29 -2.59 5.50
N TYR A 343 -16.15 -3.29 5.58
CA TYR A 343 -15.97 -4.62 4.99
C TYR A 343 -14.88 -5.40 5.73
N THR A 344 -14.84 -6.71 5.51
CA THR A 344 -13.75 -7.58 6.00
C THR A 344 -12.58 -7.54 5.04
N GLU A 345 -11.39 -7.25 5.54
CA GLU A 345 -10.13 -7.24 4.79
C GLU A 345 -9.12 -8.22 5.39
N GLU A 346 -8.20 -8.70 4.56
CA GLU A 346 -7.09 -9.56 4.94
C GLU A 346 -5.82 -8.73 5.23
N PHE A 347 -5.08 -9.14 6.27
CA PHE A 347 -3.88 -8.47 6.73
C PHE A 347 -2.77 -9.48 7.02
N VAL A 348 -1.53 -9.05 6.84
CA VAL A 348 -0.40 -9.73 7.49
C VAL A 348 -0.53 -9.49 9.00
N SER A 349 -0.33 -10.52 9.80
CA SER A 349 -0.38 -10.40 11.26
C SER A 349 0.56 -9.30 11.75
N GLY A 350 0.07 -8.45 12.65
CA GLY A 350 0.77 -7.26 13.13
C GLY A 350 0.60 -6.00 12.26
N THR A 351 -0.12 -6.05 11.14
CA THR A 351 -0.43 -4.84 10.33
C THR A 351 -1.91 -4.43 10.38
N VAL A 352 -2.73 -5.10 11.19
CA VAL A 352 -4.12 -4.70 11.42
C VAL A 352 -4.15 -3.28 12.01
N PRO A 353 -4.89 -2.33 11.40
CA PRO A 353 -4.92 -0.95 11.86
C PRO A 353 -5.63 -0.82 13.21
N SER A 354 -5.32 0.25 13.93
CA SER A 354 -6.01 0.56 15.19
C SER A 354 -7.50 0.90 14.97
N ALA A 355 -8.27 0.96 16.06
CA ALA A 355 -9.71 1.22 16.00
C ALA A 355 -10.04 2.59 15.39
N CYS A 356 -11.07 2.62 14.56
CA CYS A 356 -11.54 3.80 13.85
C CYS A 356 -11.98 4.91 14.80
N LYS A 357 -11.38 6.09 14.62
CA LYS A 357 -11.72 7.33 15.34
C LYS A 357 -12.44 8.35 14.45
N GLY A 358 -12.71 8.01 13.18
CA GLY A 358 -13.18 8.93 12.14
C GLY A 358 -14.68 9.24 12.15
N HIS A 359 -15.48 8.53 12.94
CA HIS A 359 -16.94 8.70 13.04
C HIS A 359 -17.41 9.10 14.44
N SER A 360 -16.49 9.48 15.31
CA SER A 360 -16.84 10.06 16.61
C SER A 360 -17.45 11.44 16.37
N LYS A 361 -18.57 11.76 17.05
CA LYS A 361 -19.09 13.12 17.08
C LYS A 361 -18.01 14.04 17.66
N ILE A 362 -17.63 15.08 16.93
CA ILE A 362 -16.71 16.09 17.45
C ILE A 362 -17.53 17.20 18.10
N LYS A 363 -17.14 17.62 19.30
CA LYS A 363 -17.68 18.82 19.92
C LYS A 363 -16.95 20.02 19.35
N VAL A 364 -17.69 20.97 18.80
CA VAL A 364 -17.18 22.20 18.20
C VAL A 364 -17.65 23.35 19.05
N CYS A 365 -16.74 24.24 19.44
CA CYS A 365 -17.08 25.48 20.12
C CYS A 365 -17.87 26.35 19.14
N LYS A 366 -19.11 26.72 19.47
CA LYS A 366 -19.95 27.50 18.54
C LYS A 366 -19.38 28.87 18.23
N GLU A 367 -18.66 29.46 19.19
CA GLU A 367 -18.04 30.79 19.03
C GLU A 367 -16.84 30.76 18.08
N THR A 368 -15.95 29.78 18.22
CA THR A 368 -14.70 29.74 17.44
C THR A 368 -14.76 28.87 16.20
N GLY A 369 -15.75 27.98 16.11
CA GLY A 369 -15.79 26.93 15.09
C GLY A 369 -14.65 25.91 15.19
N LYS A 370 -13.85 25.95 16.26
CA LYS A 370 -12.71 25.05 16.55
C LYS A 370 -13.17 23.87 17.43
N LEU A 371 -12.35 22.81 17.56
CA LEU A 371 -12.62 21.70 18.47
C LEU A 371 -12.80 22.25 19.89
N ALA A 372 -13.91 21.93 20.53
CA ALA A 372 -14.21 22.41 21.87
C ALA A 372 -13.18 21.86 22.87
N ASN A 373 -12.63 22.74 23.72
CA ASN A 373 -11.86 22.35 24.89
C ASN A 373 -12.79 22.25 26.12
N GLU A 374 -12.23 21.91 27.28
CA GLU A 374 -13.00 21.74 28.52
C GLU A 374 -13.64 23.03 29.08
N PHE A 375 -13.23 24.19 28.58
CA PHE A 375 -13.76 25.51 28.98
C PHE A 375 -14.84 26.04 28.03
N CYS A 376 -15.08 25.38 26.89
CA CYS A 376 -16.14 25.76 25.96
C CYS A 376 -17.50 25.36 26.55
N THR A 377 -18.29 26.35 26.97
CA THR A 377 -19.62 26.14 27.55
C THR A 377 -20.72 26.01 26.50
N ASP A 378 -20.58 26.69 25.36
CA ASP A 378 -21.48 26.55 24.21
C ASP A 378 -20.82 25.74 23.09
N VAL A 379 -21.21 24.47 23.00
CA VAL A 379 -20.68 23.50 22.04
C VAL A 379 -21.80 22.91 21.20
N GLU A 380 -21.50 22.59 19.96
CA GLU A 380 -22.36 21.76 19.11
C GLU A 380 -21.66 20.44 18.76
N GLU A 381 -22.45 19.37 18.69
CA GLU A 381 -21.96 18.10 18.17
C GLU A 381 -22.05 18.12 16.65
N ARG A 382 -20.90 18.11 15.97
CA ARG A 382 -20.85 17.87 14.52
C ARG A 382 -20.49 16.42 14.26
N SER A 383 -21.35 15.73 13.53
CA SER A 383 -21.02 14.47 12.85
C SER A 383 -20.23 14.81 11.58
N GLY A 384 -18.94 14.52 11.58
CA GLY A 384 -18.03 14.99 10.55
C GLY A 384 -17.01 13.94 10.13
N LEU A 385 -16.95 13.63 8.84
CA LEU A 385 -15.95 12.71 8.32
C LEU A 385 -14.56 13.36 8.40
N GLN A 386 -13.68 12.78 9.22
CA GLN A 386 -12.29 13.20 9.27
C GLN A 386 -11.55 12.73 8.00
N PRO A 387 -10.58 13.51 7.50
CA PRO A 387 -9.76 13.04 6.39
C PRO A 387 -9.03 11.74 6.80
N PRO A 388 -8.83 10.80 5.87
CA PRO A 388 -8.00 9.62 6.11
C PRO A 388 -6.64 10.03 6.65
N GLU A 389 -6.03 9.16 7.46
CA GLU A 389 -4.72 9.43 8.08
C GLU A 389 -3.67 9.90 7.07
N LYS A 390 -3.68 9.27 5.89
CA LYS A 390 -2.78 9.56 4.77
C LYS A 390 -2.93 10.96 4.17
N GLU A 391 -4.08 11.62 4.33
CA GLU A 391 -4.30 12.98 3.80
C GLU A 391 -3.95 14.08 4.81
N LYS A 392 -3.61 13.76 6.07
CA LYS A 392 -3.44 14.78 7.12
C LYS A 392 -2.16 15.61 6.99
N ASN A 393 -1.04 14.94 6.66
CA ASN A 393 0.31 15.50 6.56
C ASN A 393 0.95 15.13 5.21
N ALA A 394 0.14 15.08 4.16
CA ALA A 394 0.56 14.69 2.83
C ALA A 394 1.55 15.69 2.20
N THR A 395 2.50 15.18 1.41
CA THR A 395 3.38 15.97 0.54
C THR A 395 2.70 16.46 -0.74
N TRP A 396 1.44 16.04 -0.95
CA TRP A 396 0.60 16.40 -2.09
C TRP A 396 -0.56 17.31 -1.67
N LYS A 397 -1.21 17.94 -2.65
CA LYS A 397 -2.40 18.78 -2.43
C LYS A 397 -3.61 18.16 -3.13
N THR A 398 -4.52 17.61 -2.35
CA THR A 398 -5.80 17.07 -2.83
C THR A 398 -6.87 18.17 -2.84
N SER A 399 -7.60 18.31 -3.94
CA SER A 399 -8.78 19.18 -4.04
C SER A 399 -9.96 18.54 -3.31
N VAL A 400 -10.02 18.73 -1.98
CA VAL A 400 -10.99 18.07 -1.09
C VAL A 400 -12.42 18.62 -1.15
N GLY A 401 -12.64 19.77 -1.82
CA GLY A 401 -13.99 20.30 -2.08
C GLY A 401 -14.89 20.50 -0.86
N GLY A 402 -14.32 20.68 0.35
CA GLY A 402 -15.09 20.79 1.60
C GLY A 402 -15.67 19.48 2.15
N LYS A 403 -15.27 18.31 1.62
CA LYS A 403 -15.82 16.99 2.02
C LYS A 403 -15.50 16.56 3.46
N TYR A 404 -14.40 17.05 4.03
CA TYR A 404 -13.98 16.69 5.37
C TYR A 404 -14.32 17.77 6.38
N SER A 405 -14.63 17.37 7.60
CA SER A 405 -14.72 18.31 8.72
C SER A 405 -13.30 18.71 9.11
N THR A 406 -12.81 19.79 8.50
CA THR A 406 -11.42 20.28 8.56
C THR A 406 -11.04 20.95 9.87
N ILE A 407 -11.79 20.74 10.95
CA ILE A 407 -11.55 21.40 12.23
C ILE A 407 -10.35 20.72 12.90
N LYS A 408 -9.15 21.24 12.64
CA LYS A 408 -7.88 20.75 13.17
C LYS A 408 -7.48 21.45 14.47
N GLU A 409 -7.92 22.69 14.64
CA GLU A 409 -7.52 23.52 15.77
C GLU A 409 -8.47 23.33 16.95
N THR A 410 -7.91 23.39 18.16
CA THR A 410 -8.69 23.41 19.41
C THR A 410 -8.97 24.86 19.78
N CYS A 411 -10.14 25.12 20.36
CA CYS A 411 -10.54 26.44 20.82
C CYS A 411 -9.45 27.04 21.72
N ASP A 412 -9.05 28.26 21.40
CA ASP A 412 -8.02 29.07 22.07
C ASP A 412 -8.63 30.26 22.82
N VAL A 413 -9.91 30.55 22.61
CA VAL A 413 -10.65 31.66 23.25
C VAL A 413 -11.09 31.29 24.67
N HIS A 414 -11.76 30.15 24.85
CA HIS A 414 -12.20 29.69 26.15
C HIS A 414 -11.03 29.10 26.94
N LYS A 415 -10.62 29.77 28.01
CA LYS A 415 -9.51 29.35 28.89
C LYS A 415 -10.01 29.21 30.33
N GLU A 416 -9.21 28.54 31.15
CA GLU A 416 -9.46 28.41 32.58
C GLU A 416 -9.76 29.80 33.19
N PRO A 417 -10.87 29.96 33.93
CA PRO A 417 -11.18 31.20 34.62
C PRO A 417 -9.97 31.60 35.48
N GLN A 418 -9.43 32.79 35.24
CA GLN A 418 -8.45 33.35 36.15
C GLN A 418 -9.18 33.62 37.45
N VAL A 419 -8.94 32.79 38.46
CA VAL A 419 -9.41 33.08 39.82
C VAL A 419 -8.63 34.31 40.28
N ASP A 420 -9.32 35.43 40.29
CA ASP A 420 -8.80 36.66 40.88
C ASP A 420 -8.70 36.42 42.40
N THR A 421 -7.50 36.11 42.90
CA THR A 421 -7.25 35.79 44.30
C THR A 421 -7.34 37.00 45.24
N ASN A 422 -7.97 38.10 44.80
CA ASN A 422 -7.99 39.38 45.52
C ASN A 422 -9.37 39.79 46.03
N ILE A 423 -10.28 38.85 46.33
CA ILE A 423 -11.44 39.16 47.17
C ILE A 423 -11.64 38.05 48.22
N VAL A 424 -11.81 38.51 49.46
CA VAL A 424 -12.10 37.80 50.72
C VAL A 424 -10.88 37.33 51.55
N ASN A 425 -10.10 38.28 52.03
CA ASN A 425 -9.65 38.24 53.43
C ASN A 425 -10.55 39.20 54.21
N ASN A 426 -11.55 38.68 54.91
CA ASN A 426 -11.91 39.11 56.26
C ASN A 426 -13.12 38.35 56.79
N VAL A 427 -12.99 38.04 58.09
CA VAL A 427 -13.98 37.61 59.08
C VAL A 427 -14.05 36.11 59.39
N ILE A 428 -13.79 35.89 60.67
CA ILE A 428 -13.61 34.71 61.50
C ILE A 428 -14.98 34.23 62.06
N ASP A 429 -14.97 32.99 62.56
CA ASP A 429 -15.85 32.35 63.56
C ASP A 429 -17.06 31.51 63.11
N THR A 430 -16.89 30.21 63.36
CA THR A 430 -17.93 29.19 63.63
C THR A 430 -18.63 29.45 64.98
N PRO A 431 -19.89 28.99 65.18
CA PRO A 431 -20.05 27.68 65.83
C PRO A 431 -21.22 26.82 65.33
N GLU A 432 -21.14 25.55 65.74
CA GLU A 432 -22.01 24.38 65.50
C GLU A 432 -23.51 24.60 65.76
N ASN A 433 -24.38 23.90 65.00
CA ASN A 433 -25.53 23.20 65.57
C ASN A 433 -26.19 22.17 64.62
N ASN A 434 -26.60 21.05 65.21
CA ASN A 434 -27.25 19.88 64.62
C ASN A 434 -28.75 20.10 64.30
N ALA A 435 -29.23 19.55 63.19
CA ALA A 435 -30.41 18.66 63.07
C ALA A 435 -30.86 18.49 61.59
N PRO A 436 -31.46 17.35 61.19
CA PRO A 436 -31.53 16.92 59.79
C PRO A 436 -32.85 17.29 59.11
N VAL A 437 -32.79 17.59 57.81
CA VAL A 437 -33.98 17.66 56.95
C VAL A 437 -33.76 16.78 55.72
N ASN A 438 -34.53 15.69 55.68
CA ASN A 438 -34.73 14.85 54.51
C ASN A 438 -35.41 15.66 53.40
N ASN A 439 -34.83 15.66 52.21
CA ASN A 439 -35.61 15.78 50.98
C ASN A 439 -35.00 14.91 49.88
N THR A 440 -35.72 13.85 49.58
CA THR A 440 -35.41 12.84 48.56
C THR A 440 -35.82 13.39 47.20
N THR A 441 -34.85 13.74 46.36
CA THR A 441 -35.04 13.84 44.91
C THR A 441 -34.03 12.93 44.24
N VAL A 442 -34.57 11.93 43.54
CA VAL A 442 -33.83 10.94 42.76
C VAL A 442 -33.21 11.68 41.57
N VAL A 443 -31.89 11.81 41.58
CA VAL A 443 -31.07 12.21 40.43
C VAL A 443 -30.18 11.01 40.13
N ASP A 444 -30.24 10.54 38.88
CA ASP A 444 -29.42 9.44 38.37
C ASP A 444 -27.94 9.64 38.72
N LYS A 445 -27.34 8.60 39.29
CA LYS A 445 -25.92 8.54 39.63
C LYS A 445 -25.09 8.78 38.35
N PRO A 446 -24.19 9.78 38.32
CA PRO A 446 -23.11 9.80 37.35
C PRO A 446 -22.22 8.59 37.61
N ASP A 447 -21.79 7.92 36.54
CA ASP A 447 -20.78 6.86 36.60
C ASP A 447 -19.63 7.28 37.53
N GLU A 448 -19.40 6.49 38.58
CA GLU A 448 -18.31 6.68 39.52
C GLU A 448 -16.99 6.63 38.73
N ILE A 449 -16.40 7.79 38.49
CA ILE A 449 -15.13 7.91 37.78
C ILE A 449 -14.06 7.19 38.60
N LYS A 450 -13.69 5.98 38.21
CA LYS A 450 -12.60 5.22 38.84
C LYS A 450 -11.30 6.01 38.72
N LYS A 451 -10.80 6.48 39.87
CA LYS A 451 -9.52 7.17 39.98
C LYS A 451 -8.43 6.17 40.39
N VAL A 452 -7.25 6.34 39.82
CA VAL A 452 -6.04 5.57 40.11
C VAL A 452 -4.91 6.52 40.50
N LYS A 453 -3.98 6.06 41.34
CA LYS A 453 -2.81 6.85 41.74
C LYS A 453 -1.68 6.62 40.74
N VAL A 454 -1.05 7.71 40.28
CA VAL A 454 0.11 7.64 39.39
C VAL A 454 1.29 6.97 40.13
N PRO A 455 1.81 5.82 39.66
CA PRO A 455 2.93 5.14 40.30
C PRO A 455 4.25 5.87 40.05
N LYS A 456 5.23 5.66 40.94
CA LYS A 456 6.60 6.14 40.72
C LYS A 456 7.28 5.25 39.69
N VAL A 457 7.66 5.80 38.54
CA VAL A 457 8.36 5.07 37.47
C VAL A 457 9.75 5.63 37.17
N VAL A 458 10.12 6.78 37.72
CA VAL A 458 11.49 7.32 37.66
C VAL A 458 12.47 6.33 38.29
N GLY A 459 13.54 6.01 37.55
CA GLY A 459 14.55 5.02 37.90
C GLY A 459 14.28 3.60 37.37
N MET A 460 13.11 3.33 36.80
CA MET A 460 12.80 2.04 36.17
C MET A 460 13.35 1.98 34.73
N THR A 461 13.60 0.77 34.23
CA THR A 461 13.79 0.55 32.78
C THR A 461 12.50 0.88 32.02
N GLU A 462 12.61 1.24 30.74
CA GLU A 462 11.44 1.52 29.89
C GLU A 462 10.39 0.38 29.94
N SER A 463 10.83 -0.88 29.90
CA SER A 463 9.96 -2.06 29.96
C SER A 463 9.24 -2.19 31.32
N GLN A 464 9.94 -1.93 32.43
CA GLN A 464 9.34 -1.95 33.77
C GLN A 464 8.35 -0.80 33.97
N ALA A 465 8.67 0.40 33.44
CA ALA A 465 7.79 1.56 33.52
C ALA A 465 6.47 1.33 32.75
N LYS A 466 6.53 0.74 31.54
CA LYS A 466 5.35 0.35 30.76
C LYS A 466 4.44 -0.59 31.54
N LYS A 467 5.00 -1.71 32.03
CA LYS A 467 4.25 -2.69 32.84
C LYS A 467 3.63 -2.08 34.10
N THR A 468 4.35 -1.18 34.76
CA THR A 468 3.87 -0.53 35.98
C THR A 468 2.69 0.41 35.69
N LEU A 469 2.75 1.19 34.62
CA LEU A 469 1.65 2.08 34.21
C LEU A 469 0.43 1.28 33.69
N ASP A 470 0.67 0.21 32.94
CA ASP A 470 -0.40 -0.69 32.48
C ASP A 470 -1.14 -1.36 33.66
N SER A 471 -0.42 -1.72 34.74
CA SER A 471 -1.01 -2.40 35.91
C SER A 471 -2.07 -1.58 36.64
N VAL A 472 -2.03 -0.25 36.50
CA VAL A 472 -3.01 0.69 37.05
C VAL A 472 -3.86 1.33 35.94
N LYS A 473 -3.87 0.75 34.74
CA LYS A 473 -4.63 1.20 33.56
C LYS A 473 -4.35 2.66 33.17
N LEU A 474 -3.08 3.07 33.24
CA LEU A 474 -2.65 4.38 32.74
C LEU A 474 -2.03 4.22 31.35
N ARG A 475 -2.36 5.14 30.44
CA ARG A 475 -1.70 5.23 29.14
C ARG A 475 -0.37 5.96 29.29
N TYR A 476 0.59 5.72 28.41
CA TYR A 476 1.89 6.37 28.48
C TYR A 476 2.35 6.96 27.14
N HIS A 477 3.11 8.05 27.21
CA HIS A 477 3.86 8.63 26.10
C HIS A 477 5.34 8.68 26.48
N ILE A 478 6.23 8.30 25.57
CA ILE A 478 7.66 8.19 25.84
C ILE A 478 8.39 9.26 25.03
N GLU A 479 9.09 10.13 25.75
CA GLU A 479 10.04 11.08 25.20
C GLU A 479 11.46 10.57 25.44
N TYR A 480 12.39 10.82 24.52
CA TYR A 480 13.79 10.45 24.70
C TYR A 480 14.66 11.69 24.84
N LYS A 481 15.48 11.74 25.89
CA LYS A 481 16.44 12.83 26.14
C LYS A 481 17.85 12.27 26.23
N THR A 482 18.82 12.98 25.66
CA THR A 482 20.22 12.61 25.76
C THR A 482 20.67 12.64 27.23
N ASP A 483 21.06 11.49 27.74
CA ASP A 483 21.59 11.29 29.09
C ASP A 483 22.44 10.01 29.07
N ASP A 484 23.76 10.18 28.95
CA ASP A 484 24.72 9.09 28.88
C ASP A 484 24.88 8.33 30.21
N SER A 485 24.40 8.90 31.32
CA SER A 485 24.48 8.28 32.65
C SER A 485 23.29 7.37 32.96
N ASN A 486 22.16 7.55 32.26
CA ASN A 486 20.89 6.86 32.55
C ASN A 486 20.26 6.23 31.30
N VAL A 487 21.07 5.65 30.41
CA VAL A 487 20.60 5.06 29.15
C VAL A 487 19.59 3.93 29.41
N GLY A 488 18.38 4.06 28.84
CA GLY A 488 17.30 3.08 28.97
C GLY A 488 16.48 3.18 30.26
N LEU A 489 16.82 4.11 31.15
CA LEU A 489 16.08 4.38 32.39
C LEU A 489 15.17 5.60 32.24
N VAL A 490 14.03 5.57 32.95
CA VAL A 490 13.15 6.74 33.08
C VAL A 490 13.82 7.77 33.99
N ILE A 491 14.18 8.92 33.43
CA ILE A 491 14.83 10.02 34.16
C ILE A 491 13.82 11.05 34.68
N GLN A 492 12.63 11.11 34.08
CA GLN A 492 11.58 12.05 34.48
C GLN A 492 10.20 11.49 34.17
N GLN A 493 9.20 11.81 35.00
CA GLN A 493 7.78 11.64 34.70
C GLN A 493 7.09 12.99 34.87
N LYS A 494 6.18 13.36 33.95
CA LYS A 494 5.51 14.68 33.99
C LYS A 494 4.42 14.78 35.08
N ARG A 495 3.75 13.66 35.40
CA ARG A 495 2.73 13.57 36.46
C ARG A 495 3.36 13.19 37.79
N LYS A 496 2.88 13.79 38.89
CA LYS A 496 3.49 13.57 40.21
C LYS A 496 3.14 12.17 40.73
N THR A 497 4.09 11.50 41.35
CA THR A 497 3.81 10.23 42.06
C THR A 497 2.70 10.46 43.09
N GLY A 498 1.70 9.57 43.10
CA GLY A 498 0.57 9.64 44.02
C GLY A 498 -0.56 10.56 43.59
N GLU A 499 -0.42 11.29 42.46
CA GLU A 499 -1.50 12.08 41.87
C GLU A 499 -2.69 11.18 41.50
N GLU A 500 -3.90 11.54 41.92
CA GLU A 500 -5.12 10.82 41.56
C GLU A 500 -5.64 11.29 40.21
N VAL A 501 -5.68 10.38 39.26
CA VAL A 501 -6.12 10.63 37.88
C VAL A 501 -7.17 9.60 37.47
N LYS A 502 -7.93 9.88 36.40
CA LYS A 502 -8.89 8.92 35.85
C LYS A 502 -8.13 7.71 35.27
N GLU A 503 -8.74 6.52 35.31
CA GLU A 503 -8.30 5.41 34.43
C GLU A 503 -8.15 5.92 32.97
N ASP A 504 -7.21 5.37 32.21
CA ASP A 504 -6.83 5.79 30.85
C ASP A 504 -6.19 7.18 30.71
N THR A 505 -5.82 7.86 31.80
CA THR A 505 -5.05 9.12 31.74
C THR A 505 -3.65 8.86 31.17
N MET A 506 -3.17 9.77 30.31
CA MET A 506 -1.83 9.68 29.72
C MET A 506 -0.75 10.24 30.66
N VAL A 507 0.28 9.45 30.94
CA VAL A 507 1.48 9.82 31.69
C VAL A 507 2.68 9.89 30.74
N THR A 508 3.27 11.07 30.60
CA THR A 508 4.53 11.21 29.83
C THR A 508 5.72 10.85 30.70
N ILE A 509 6.55 9.94 30.21
CA ILE A 509 7.85 9.57 30.80
C ILE A 509 8.99 9.94 29.84
N VAL A 510 10.11 10.39 30.39
CA VAL A 510 11.32 10.72 29.64
C VAL A 510 12.35 9.64 29.92
N VAL A 511 12.86 8.99 28.87
CA VAL A 511 13.86 7.92 28.93
C VAL A 511 15.21 8.45 28.45
N GLY A 512 16.28 8.14 29.20
CA GLY A 512 17.64 8.47 28.82
C GLY A 512 18.08 7.71 27.56
N LYS A 513 18.68 8.42 26.60
CA LYS A 513 19.33 7.82 25.42
C LYS A 513 20.77 8.32 25.29
N LYS A 514 21.62 7.52 24.63
CA LYS A 514 23.03 7.83 24.42
C LYS A 514 23.22 9.02 23.46
N SER A 515 24.24 9.83 23.66
CA SER A 515 24.67 10.87 22.72
C SER A 515 25.27 10.23 21.45
N ASN A 516 24.82 10.71 20.29
CA ASN A 516 25.41 10.33 19.00
C ASN A 516 26.58 11.29 18.69
N ASN A 517 27.80 10.92 19.07
CA ASN A 517 29.00 11.60 18.59
C ASN A 517 29.36 11.10 17.19
N SER A 518 28.85 11.81 16.16
CA SER A 518 29.42 11.75 14.80
C SER A 518 30.48 12.84 14.66
N ASN A 519 31.71 12.53 15.05
CA ASN A 519 32.90 13.28 14.62
C ASN A 519 33.55 12.53 13.46
N ASN A 520 33.18 12.88 12.23
CA ASN A 520 33.99 12.60 11.04
C ASN A 520 34.41 13.94 10.43
N ASN A 521 35.53 14.45 10.90
CA ASN A 521 36.37 15.40 10.18
C ASN A 521 37.82 15.10 10.57
N ASN A 522 38.54 14.45 9.66
CA ASN A 522 39.93 14.77 9.39
C ASN A 522 40.29 14.19 8.03
N GLY A 523 40.44 15.11 7.06
CA GLY A 523 41.12 14.81 5.82
C GLY A 523 42.58 14.50 6.10
N GLN A 524 43.07 13.42 5.50
CA GLN A 524 44.48 13.27 5.17
C GLN A 524 44.57 12.77 3.74
N ASN A 525 45.08 13.65 2.89
CA ASN A 525 45.75 13.31 1.64
C ASN A 525 46.81 12.24 1.94
N VAL A 526 46.70 11.09 1.28
CA VAL A 526 47.85 10.21 1.05
C VAL A 526 48.00 10.04 -0.45
N VAL A 527 49.15 10.49 -0.91
CA VAL A 527 49.66 10.40 -2.27
C VAL A 527 50.50 9.11 -2.38
N LYS A 528 50.15 8.28 -3.39
CA LYS A 528 50.99 7.32 -4.18
C LYS A 528 51.51 6.02 -3.51
N PRO A 529 51.91 4.98 -4.29
CA PRO A 529 52.35 5.01 -5.71
C PRO A 529 51.78 3.95 -6.68
N ASN A 530 52.14 4.16 -7.95
CA ASN A 530 52.02 3.28 -9.12
C ASN A 530 52.37 1.82 -8.83
N GLU A 531 51.57 0.91 -9.41
CA GLU A 531 51.99 -0.18 -10.31
C GLU A 531 50.81 -0.61 -11.19
#